data_AF-A0A095ZRB4-F1
#
_entry.id   AF-A0A095ZRB4-F1
#
_cell.length_a   1.000
_cell.length_b   1.000
_cell.length_c   1.000
_cell.angle_alpha   90.00
_cell.angle_beta   90.00
_cell.angle_gamma   90.00
#
_symmetry.space_group_name_H-M   'P 1'
#
loop_
_entity.id
_entity.type
_entity.pdbx_description
1 polymer ?
#
loop_
_entity_poly.entity_id
_entity_poly.type
_entity_poly.pdbx_seq_one_letter_code
_entity_poly.pdbx_strand_id
1 'polypeptide(L)'
;MSKELVKDRVVEYLVEELGVPEDMVEIDTPLSEYEEGVEGTIDITVTAEDEEGLLLPLMVVVCLDDDIELNEEVVEGQMDFLELVDDTTHVGRMILTNGDQMMYADWNGTELEDEEALPNYKQMLEEYKANEKEYHEYLAAHPEYEEEHNH
;
A
#
# COMPACT_ATOMS: atom_id res chain seq x y z
N MET A 1 10.81 3.32 -21.00
CA MET A 1 9.36 3.27 -20.76
C MET A 1 9.06 4.37 -19.77
N SER A 2 8.11 5.23 -20.09
CA SER A 2 7.68 6.26 -19.14
C SER A 2 7.05 5.60 -17.91
N LYS A 3 7.05 6.32 -16.79
CA LYS A 3 6.34 5.99 -15.56
C LYS A 3 4.89 5.51 -15.81
N GLU A 4 4.17 6.15 -16.72
CA GLU A 4 2.81 5.72 -17.11
C GLU A 4 2.76 4.29 -17.68
N LEU A 5 3.75 3.88 -18.47
CA LEU A 5 3.83 2.51 -19.00
C LEU A 5 4.26 1.51 -17.92
N VAL A 6 5.06 1.95 -16.95
CA VAL A 6 5.38 1.15 -15.76
C VAL A 6 4.11 0.93 -14.93
N LYS A 7 3.33 1.99 -14.68
CA LYS A 7 2.03 1.90 -14.00
C LYS A 7 1.10 0.90 -14.68
N ASP A 8 0.92 1.00 -16.00
CA ASP A 8 0.07 0.07 -16.76
C ASP A 8 0.50 -1.41 -16.56
N ARG A 9 1.80 -1.69 -16.63
CA ARG A 9 2.36 -3.05 -16.42
C ARG A 9 2.18 -3.54 -14.99
N VAL A 10 2.34 -2.66 -14.00
CA VAL A 10 2.13 -3.00 -12.59
C VAL A 10 0.67 -3.33 -12.35
N VAL A 11 -0.27 -2.56 -12.90
CA VAL A 11 -1.71 -2.86 -12.81
C VAL A 11 -2.04 -4.21 -13.44
N GLU A 12 -1.50 -4.51 -14.62
CA GLU A 12 -1.66 -5.83 -15.26
C GLU A 12 -1.15 -6.95 -14.35
N TYR A 13 0.03 -6.79 -13.74
CA TYR A 13 0.58 -7.76 -12.78
C TYR A 13 -0.31 -7.93 -11.54
N LEU A 14 -0.78 -6.83 -10.94
CA LEU A 14 -1.67 -6.87 -9.76
C LEU A 14 -2.95 -7.67 -10.07
N VAL A 15 -3.56 -7.43 -11.23
CA VAL A 15 -4.81 -8.08 -11.63
C VAL A 15 -4.58 -9.54 -12.04
N GLU A 16 -3.63 -9.80 -12.94
CA GLU A 16 -3.46 -11.13 -13.54
C GLU A 16 -2.72 -12.11 -12.63
N GLU A 17 -1.66 -11.65 -11.96
CA GLU A 17 -0.77 -12.52 -11.18
C GLU A 17 -1.13 -12.52 -9.69
N LEU A 18 -1.42 -11.34 -9.11
CA LEU A 18 -1.85 -11.26 -7.71
C LEU A 18 -3.36 -11.44 -7.52
N GLY A 19 -4.14 -11.47 -8.60
CA GLY A 19 -5.58 -11.71 -8.55
C GLY A 19 -6.37 -10.59 -7.88
N VAL A 20 -5.88 -9.35 -7.95
CA VAL A 20 -6.60 -8.17 -7.47
C VAL A 20 -7.78 -7.88 -8.42
N PRO A 21 -9.02 -7.75 -7.92
CA PRO A 21 -10.14 -7.30 -8.74
C PRO A 21 -9.89 -5.90 -9.32
N GLU A 22 -10.23 -5.67 -10.58
CA GLU A 22 -10.03 -4.36 -11.24
C GLU A 22 -10.72 -3.20 -10.51
N ASP A 23 -11.86 -3.46 -9.87
CA ASP A 23 -12.62 -2.48 -9.08
C ASP A 23 -12.00 -2.18 -7.70
N MET A 24 -10.96 -2.93 -7.32
CA MET A 24 -10.17 -2.71 -6.10
C MET A 24 -8.80 -2.11 -6.41
N VAL A 25 -8.56 -1.68 -7.66
CA VAL A 25 -7.35 -0.96 -8.09
C VAL A 25 -7.73 0.47 -8.44
N GLU A 26 -7.18 1.42 -7.70
CA GLU A 26 -7.28 2.84 -7.98
C GLU A 26 -5.95 3.36 -8.51
N ILE A 27 -6.02 4.31 -9.44
CA ILE A 27 -4.84 4.90 -10.10
C ILE A 27 -4.91 6.40 -9.89
N ASP A 28 -3.75 7.00 -9.61
CA ASP A 28 -3.61 8.44 -9.36
C ASP A 28 -4.51 8.92 -8.20
N THR A 29 -4.56 8.15 -7.11
CA THR A 29 -5.34 8.48 -5.91
C THR A 29 -4.71 9.68 -5.19
N PRO A 30 -5.41 10.81 -5.05
CA PRO A 30 -4.88 11.95 -4.31
C PRO A 30 -4.88 11.67 -2.81
N LEU A 31 -3.78 12.03 -2.12
CA LEU A 31 -3.68 11.85 -0.66
C LEU A 31 -4.77 12.59 0.13
N SER A 32 -5.32 13.67 -0.46
CA SER A 32 -6.43 14.42 0.10
C SER A 32 -7.73 13.63 0.25
N GLU A 33 -7.84 12.44 -0.36
CA GLU A 33 -8.98 11.53 -0.13
C GLU A 33 -8.90 10.84 1.24
N TYR A 34 -7.69 10.68 1.78
CA TYR A 34 -7.45 10.12 3.11
C TYR A 34 -7.38 11.21 4.19
N GLU A 35 -6.72 12.33 3.91
CA GLU A 35 -6.57 13.43 4.87
C GLU A 35 -6.67 14.81 4.21
N GLU A 36 -7.62 15.64 4.66
CA GLU A 36 -7.88 16.96 4.07
C GLU A 36 -6.65 17.88 4.18
N GLY A 37 -6.17 18.37 3.04
CA GLY A 37 -5.07 19.33 2.97
C GLY A 37 -3.68 18.71 2.76
N VAL A 38 -3.59 17.37 2.72
CA VAL A 38 -2.35 16.68 2.34
C VAL A 38 -2.16 16.73 0.82
N GLU A 39 -1.00 17.22 0.40
CA GLU A 39 -0.62 17.30 -1.01
C GLU A 39 0.12 16.03 -1.45
N GLY A 40 -0.26 15.50 -2.61
CA GLY A 40 0.41 14.35 -3.22
C GLY A 40 -0.56 13.43 -3.93
N THR A 41 -0.03 12.55 -4.76
CA THR A 41 -0.79 11.59 -5.54
C THR A 41 -0.06 10.27 -5.53
N ILE A 42 -0.77 9.23 -5.10
CA ILE A 42 -0.32 7.85 -5.13
C ILE A 42 -0.55 7.29 -6.52
N ASP A 43 0.43 6.61 -7.09
CA ASP A 43 0.31 6.10 -8.46
C ASP A 43 -0.71 4.98 -8.58
N ILE A 44 -0.66 4.00 -7.67
CA ILE A 44 -1.61 2.89 -7.62
C ILE A 44 -1.93 2.55 -6.17
N THR A 45 -3.22 2.41 -5.86
CA THR A 45 -3.72 1.93 -4.58
C THR A 45 -4.53 0.66 -4.79
N VAL A 46 -4.19 -0.41 -4.06
CA VAL A 46 -5.00 -1.61 -3.96
C VAL A 46 -5.81 -1.52 -2.67
N THR A 47 -7.12 -1.67 -2.77
CA THR A 47 -8.04 -1.51 -1.64
C THR A 47 -8.70 -2.81 -1.21
N ALA A 48 -9.23 -2.80 0.01
CA ALA A 48 -10.14 -3.80 0.54
C ALA A 48 -11.40 -3.12 1.06
N GLU A 49 -12.53 -3.79 0.89
CA GLU A 49 -13.78 -3.40 1.53
C GLU A 49 -13.82 -3.96 2.96
N ASP A 50 -14.06 -3.09 3.95
CA ASP A 50 -14.28 -3.46 5.34
C ASP A 50 -15.73 -3.95 5.59
N GLU A 51 -16.10 -4.19 6.86
CA GLU A 51 -17.46 -4.62 7.21
C GLU A 51 -18.53 -3.53 7.01
N GLU A 52 -18.14 -2.26 6.95
CA GLU A 52 -19.03 -1.11 6.77
C GLU A 52 -19.17 -0.70 5.29
N GLY A 53 -18.42 -1.34 4.39
CA GLY A 53 -18.41 -1.05 2.96
C GLY A 53 -17.46 0.09 2.58
N LEU A 54 -16.53 0.47 3.46
CA LEU A 54 -15.50 1.46 3.19
C LEU A 54 -14.29 0.79 2.53
N LEU A 55 -13.69 1.49 1.57
CA LEU A 55 -12.47 1.04 0.91
C LEU A 55 -11.26 1.52 1.70
N LEU A 56 -10.44 0.56 2.14
CA LEU A 56 -9.23 0.79 2.91
C LEU A 56 -8.00 0.36 2.11
N PRO A 57 -6.88 1.09 2.20
CA PRO A 57 -5.68 0.80 1.42
C PRO A 57 -4.96 -0.44 1.98
N LEU A 58 -4.85 -1.50 1.18
CA LEU A 58 -4.05 -2.69 1.52
C LEU A 58 -2.60 -2.59 1.06
N MET A 59 -2.39 -1.97 -0.11
CA MET A 59 -1.09 -1.82 -0.72
C MET A 59 -1.07 -0.55 -1.56
N VAL A 60 0.02 0.21 -1.44
CA VAL A 60 0.31 1.34 -2.31
C VAL A 60 1.54 1.01 -3.16
N VAL A 61 1.50 1.38 -4.44
CA VAL A 61 2.65 1.32 -5.33
C VAL A 61 3.00 2.72 -5.80
N VAL A 62 4.27 3.09 -5.66
CA VAL A 62 4.91 4.27 -6.24
C VAL A 62 5.78 3.82 -7.40
N CYS A 63 5.55 4.41 -8.57
CA CYS A 63 6.22 4.07 -9.82
C CYS A 63 7.27 5.12 -10.21
N LEU A 64 8.40 4.64 -10.73
CA LEU A 64 9.46 5.42 -11.35
C LEU A 64 9.49 5.17 -12.86
N ASP A 65 10.22 6.01 -13.61
CA ASP A 65 10.56 5.68 -15.00
C ASP A 65 11.49 4.46 -15.05
N ASP A 66 11.40 3.63 -16.09
CA ASP A 66 12.18 2.38 -16.20
C ASP A 66 13.70 2.60 -16.35
N ASP A 67 14.11 3.80 -16.75
CA ASP A 67 15.51 4.18 -16.91
C ASP A 67 16.14 4.72 -15.63
N ILE A 68 15.35 4.84 -14.56
CA ILE A 68 15.81 5.17 -13.22
C ILE A 68 16.15 3.85 -12.50
N GLU A 69 17.44 3.60 -12.31
CA GLU A 69 17.91 2.47 -11.51
C GLU A 69 17.55 2.67 -10.03
N LEU A 70 16.92 1.67 -9.42
CA LEU A 70 16.51 1.72 -8.02
C LEU A 70 17.73 1.48 -7.11
N ASN A 71 18.47 2.55 -6.83
CA ASN A 71 19.63 2.56 -5.95
C ASN A 71 19.35 3.35 -4.65
N GLU A 72 20.29 3.31 -3.70
CA GLU A 72 20.15 3.96 -2.39
C GLU A 72 19.80 5.46 -2.48
N GLU A 73 20.42 6.21 -3.40
CA GLU A 73 20.15 7.65 -3.57
C GLU A 73 18.71 7.91 -4.07
N VAL A 74 18.23 7.09 -5.02
CA VAL A 74 16.85 7.20 -5.53
C VAL A 74 15.85 6.85 -4.44
N VAL A 75 16.12 5.78 -3.69
CA VAL A 75 15.28 5.32 -2.58
C VAL A 75 15.22 6.39 -1.48
N GLU A 76 16.36 6.92 -1.03
CA GLU A 76 16.43 8.04 -0.09
C GLU A 76 15.64 9.26 -0.59
N GLY A 77 15.72 9.57 -1.89
CA GLY A 77 14.97 10.66 -2.50
C GLY A 77 13.45 10.46 -2.52
N GLN A 78 12.95 9.25 -2.31
CA GLN A 78 11.52 8.96 -2.19
C GLN A 78 11.04 8.81 -0.74
N MET A 79 11.94 8.73 0.25
CA MET A 79 11.58 8.45 1.64
C MET A 79 10.57 9.43 2.22
N ASP A 80 10.79 10.74 2.06
CA ASP A 80 9.87 11.77 2.57
C ASP A 80 8.43 11.59 2.03
N PHE A 81 8.29 11.13 0.77
CA PHE A 81 6.99 10.88 0.17
C PHE A 81 6.37 9.56 0.65
N LEU A 82 7.18 8.51 0.79
CA LEU A 82 6.72 7.22 1.31
C LEU A 82 6.27 7.33 2.77
N GLU A 83 7.02 8.07 3.60
CA GLU A 83 6.62 8.38 4.98
C GLU A 83 5.30 9.17 5.01
N LEU A 84 5.14 10.17 4.15
CA LEU A 84 3.88 10.91 4.04
C LEU A 84 2.70 10.00 3.65
N VAL A 85 2.91 9.09 2.69
CA VAL A 85 1.88 8.11 2.30
C VAL A 85 1.53 7.21 3.47
N ASP A 86 2.52 6.70 4.20
CA ASP A 86 2.30 5.82 5.36
C ASP A 86 1.50 6.54 6.46
N ASP A 87 1.93 7.73 6.86
CA ASP A 87 1.30 8.53 7.90
C ASP A 87 -0.15 8.92 7.54
N THR A 88 -0.41 9.23 6.27
CA THR A 88 -1.74 9.66 5.81
C THR A 88 -2.69 8.49 5.55
N THR A 89 -2.20 7.39 4.96
CA THR A 89 -3.05 6.28 4.52
C THR A 89 -3.13 5.12 5.51
N HIS A 90 -2.14 5.00 6.41
CA HIS A 90 -1.96 3.86 7.30
C HIS A 90 -1.96 2.52 6.55
N VAL A 91 -1.40 2.52 5.33
CA VAL A 91 -1.42 1.39 4.41
C VAL A 91 -0.65 0.19 4.97
N GLY A 92 -1.15 -1.02 4.73
CA GLY A 92 -0.47 -2.23 5.21
C GLY A 92 0.87 -2.53 4.51
N ARG A 93 1.05 -2.07 3.27
CA ARG A 93 2.18 -2.39 2.38
C ARG A 93 2.51 -1.24 1.43
N MET A 94 3.79 -1.01 1.20
CA MET A 94 4.27 -0.07 0.20
C MET A 94 5.27 -0.72 -0.75
N ILE A 95 5.15 -0.38 -2.02
CA ILE A 95 6.08 -0.78 -3.09
C ILE A 95 6.62 0.46 -3.78
N LEU A 96 7.93 0.50 -3.99
CA LEU A 96 8.58 1.45 -4.89
C LEU A 96 9.20 0.67 -6.05
N THR A 97 8.84 0.97 -7.29
CA THR A 97 9.29 0.18 -8.45
C THR A 97 9.51 1.00 -9.71
N ASN A 98 10.48 0.59 -10.52
CA ASN A 98 10.66 1.07 -11.90
C ASN A 98 10.13 0.06 -12.94
N GLY A 99 9.42 -0.99 -12.50
CA GLY A 99 8.86 -2.06 -13.32
C GLY A 99 9.79 -3.26 -13.55
N ASP A 100 11.08 -3.14 -13.25
CA ASP A 100 12.07 -4.23 -13.34
C ASP A 100 12.69 -4.55 -11.96
N GLN A 101 12.84 -3.54 -11.11
CA GLN A 101 13.29 -3.63 -9.71
C GLN A 101 12.16 -3.16 -8.79
N MET A 102 12.10 -3.72 -7.58
CA MET A 102 11.16 -3.27 -6.55
C MET A 102 11.81 -3.21 -5.18
N MET A 103 11.40 -2.23 -4.38
CA MET A 103 11.53 -2.23 -2.93
C MET A 103 10.14 -2.51 -2.35
N TYR A 104 10.09 -3.34 -1.32
CA TYR A 104 8.88 -3.68 -0.59
C TYR A 104 9.08 -3.42 0.90
N ALA A 105 8.07 -2.84 1.53
CA ALA A 105 7.94 -2.80 2.98
C ALA A 105 6.50 -3.12 3.37
N ASP A 106 6.33 -3.84 4.47
CA ASP A 106 5.03 -3.98 5.15
C ASP A 106 5.06 -3.40 6.56
N TRP A 107 3.89 -3.35 7.18
CA TRP A 107 3.69 -2.87 8.55
C TRP A 107 4.55 -3.56 9.62
N ASN A 108 5.10 -4.75 9.35
CA ASN A 108 6.03 -5.42 10.26
C ASN A 108 7.51 -4.99 10.04
N GLY A 109 7.76 -4.14 9.05
CA GLY A 109 9.10 -3.83 8.57
C GLY A 109 9.75 -5.01 7.84
N THR A 110 8.94 -5.91 7.26
CA THR A 110 9.46 -7.02 6.46
C THR A 110 9.90 -6.49 5.10
N GLU A 111 11.16 -6.75 4.75
CA GLU A 111 11.69 -6.56 3.40
C GLU A 111 11.64 -7.90 2.67
N LEU A 112 11.19 -7.92 1.40
CA LEU A 112 11.23 -9.13 0.58
C LEU A 112 12.64 -9.33 0.03
N GLU A 113 13.14 -10.57 0.10
CA GLU A 113 14.32 -10.97 -0.67
C GLU A 113 13.98 -11.09 -2.16
N ASP A 114 14.97 -10.96 -3.06
CA ASP A 114 14.81 -10.92 -4.53
C ASP A 114 14.02 -12.12 -5.13
N GLU A 115 13.86 -13.22 -4.40
CA GLU A 115 13.15 -14.43 -4.84
C GLU A 115 11.75 -14.62 -4.20
N GLU A 116 11.37 -13.77 -3.24
CA GLU A 116 10.07 -13.89 -2.56
C GLU A 116 8.96 -13.23 -3.38
N ALA A 117 7.90 -14.01 -3.64
CA ALA A 117 6.72 -13.53 -4.34
C ALA A 117 5.85 -12.69 -3.40
N LEU A 118 5.29 -11.60 -3.93
CA LEU A 118 4.28 -10.82 -3.24
C LEU A 118 3.06 -11.71 -2.88
N PRO A 119 2.44 -11.50 -1.70
CA PRO A 119 1.21 -12.20 -1.36
C PRO A 119 0.11 -11.84 -2.37
N ASN A 120 -0.67 -12.84 -2.79
CA ASN A 120 -1.82 -12.56 -3.65
C ASN A 120 -2.91 -11.80 -2.87
N TYR A 121 -3.86 -11.21 -3.58
CA TYR A 121 -4.91 -10.38 -3.01
C TYR A 121 -5.70 -11.08 -1.90
N LYS A 122 -5.99 -12.37 -2.10
CA LYS A 122 -6.70 -13.17 -1.10
C LYS A 122 -5.90 -13.31 0.19
N GLN A 123 -4.60 -13.56 0.10
CA GLN A 123 -3.72 -13.65 1.27
C GLN A 123 -3.66 -12.31 2.01
N MET A 124 -3.50 -11.20 1.28
CA MET A 124 -3.49 -9.86 1.87
C MET A 124 -4.80 -9.56 2.61
N LEU A 125 -5.95 -9.93 2.04
CA LEU A 125 -7.26 -9.80 2.69
C LEU A 125 -7.40 -10.66 3.95
N GLU A 126 -6.92 -11.91 3.92
CA GLU A 126 -6.98 -12.81 5.07
C GLU A 126 -6.13 -12.28 6.24
N GLU A 127 -4.94 -11.75 5.94
CA GLU A 127 -4.04 -11.14 6.93
C GLU A 127 -4.62 -9.85 7.51
N TYR A 128 -5.15 -8.97 6.65
CA TYR A 128 -5.83 -7.75 7.10
C TYR A 128 -6.96 -8.06 8.08
N LYS A 129 -7.85 -9.01 7.74
CA LYS A 129 -8.97 -9.41 8.61
C LYS A 129 -8.51 -10.06 9.90
N ALA A 130 -7.40 -10.81 9.86
CA ALA A 130 -6.83 -11.41 11.06
C ALA A 130 -6.29 -10.33 12.02
N ASN A 131 -5.56 -9.35 11.49
CA ASN A 131 -5.02 -8.23 12.26
C ASN A 131 -6.14 -7.36 12.86
N GLU A 132 -7.14 -7.03 12.04
CA GLU A 132 -8.31 -6.25 12.48
C GLU A 132 -9.02 -6.96 13.64
N LYS A 133 -9.24 -8.27 13.51
CA LYS A 133 -9.86 -9.06 14.56
C LYS A 133 -9.03 -9.08 15.85
N GLU A 134 -7.71 -9.25 15.75
CA GLU A 134 -6.82 -9.24 16.92
C GLU A 134 -6.85 -7.88 17.62
N TYR A 135 -6.86 -6.79 16.87
CA TYR A 135 -6.98 -5.44 17.40
C TYR A 135 -8.29 -5.23 18.17
N HIS A 136 -9.42 -5.64 17.59
CA HIS A 136 -10.72 -5.55 18.26
C HIS A 136 -10.80 -6.45 19.51
N GLU A 137 -10.24 -7.65 19.47
CA GLU A 137 -10.14 -8.53 20.65
C GLU A 137 -9.28 -7.89 21.75
N TYR A 138 -8.19 -7.22 21.38
CA TYR A 138 -7.34 -6.46 22.31
C TYR A 138 -8.09 -5.30 22.95
N LEU A 139 -8.77 -4.45 22.17
CA LEU A 139 -9.57 -3.33 22.70
C LEU A 139 -10.68 -3.81 23.63
N ALA A 140 -11.38 -4.89 23.26
CA ALA A 140 -12.42 -5.48 24.10
C ALA A 140 -11.88 -6.03 25.44
N ALA A 141 -10.62 -6.51 25.46
CA ALA A 141 -9.93 -6.95 26.67
C ALA A 141 -9.36 -5.79 27.50
N HIS A 142 -9.15 -4.63 26.87
CA HIS A 142 -8.52 -3.44 27.43
C HIS A 142 -9.35 -2.17 27.16
N PRO A 143 -10.60 -2.09 27.69
CA PRO A 143 -11.53 -1.00 27.39
C PRO A 143 -11.02 0.38 27.83
N GLU A 144 -10.00 0.44 28.69
CA GLU A 144 -9.30 1.68 29.03
C GLU A 144 -8.57 2.36 27.85
N TYR A 145 -8.33 1.66 26.74
CA TYR A 145 -7.71 2.20 25.52
C TYR A 145 -8.72 2.58 24.43
N GLU A 146 -10.01 2.34 24.63
CA GLU A 146 -11.07 2.68 23.66
C GLU A 146 -11.27 4.21 23.52
N GLU A 147 -10.84 5.00 24.50
CA GLU A 147 -11.02 6.47 24.54
C GLU A 147 -9.92 7.30 23.84
N GLU A 148 -8.79 6.71 23.41
CA GLU A 148 -7.65 7.49 22.87
C GLU A 148 -7.64 7.73 21.35
N HIS A 149 -8.45 7.02 20.54
CA HIS A 149 -8.35 7.05 19.07
C HIS A 149 -9.59 7.58 18.32
N ASN A 150 -10.50 8.29 19.00
CA ASN A 150 -11.67 8.94 18.39
C ASN A 150 -11.46 10.43 18.07
N HIS A 151 -10.21 10.85 17.78
CA HIS A 151 -9.86 12.25 17.54
C HIS A 151 -9.09 12.47 16.24
#